data_AF-A0A520R4Q4-F1
#
_entry.id   AF-A0A520R4Q4-F1
#
_cell.length_a   1.000
_cell.length_b   1.000
_cell.length_c   1.000
_cell.angle_alpha   90.00
_cell.angle_beta   90.00
_cell.angle_gamma   90.00
#
_symmetry.space_group_name_H-M   'P 1'
#
loop_
_entity.id
_entity.type
_entity.pdbx_description
1 polymer ?
#
loop_
_entity_poly.entity_id
_entity_poly.type
_entity_poly.pdbx_seq_one_letter_code
_entity_poly.pdbx_strand_id
1 'polypeptide(L)'
;MIGFLFVFACLIAAASGGYFYWAKRVRGQIAEGAKIAFQRYQDKEPAFVDGITLTEFEAAYHKAKFPRFPKYFLVAMALFAVALPAVFGVLSGIIWIGEQAGMIAEPAELAKYVPIGEAQTTIGQAEREEVALYLAKDFAGFYYFFGVIFAWMGIVALVMRRYHQRRPGDVREEVIRVREAKSEG
;
A
#
# COMPACT_ATOMS: atom_id res chain seq x y z
N MET A 1 19.66 0.59 11.37
CA MET A 1 18.54 0.05 10.58
C MET A 1 17.48 -0.63 11.45
N ILE A 2 17.83 -1.56 12.35
CA ILE A 2 16.85 -2.28 13.19
C ILE A 2 15.97 -1.34 14.03
N GLY A 3 16.56 -0.36 14.72
CA GLY A 3 15.79 0.60 15.53
C GLY A 3 14.77 1.42 14.72
N PHE A 4 15.12 1.80 13.49
CA PHE A 4 14.19 2.50 12.59
C PHE A 4 13.00 1.62 12.20
N LEU A 5 13.24 0.36 11.82
CA LEU A 5 12.18 -0.59 11.49
C LEU A 5 11.28 -0.88 12.69
N PHE A 6 11.86 -0.98 13.90
CA PHE A 6 11.11 -1.17 15.13
C PHE A 6 10.18 0.01 15.41
N VAL A 7 10.70 1.25 15.38
CA VAL A 7 9.89 2.46 15.57
C VAL A 7 8.77 2.53 14.53
N PHE A 8 9.07 2.25 13.26
CA PHE A 8 8.07 2.26 12.21
C PHE A 8 6.99 1.19 12.41
N ALA A 9 7.37 -0.01 12.85
CA ALA A 9 6.42 -1.06 13.21
C ALA A 9 5.52 -0.66 14.39
N CYS A 10 6.09 -0.02 15.42
CA CYS A 10 5.31 0.53 16.53
C CYS A 10 4.31 1.60 16.08
N LEU A 11 4.69 2.49 15.16
CA LEU A 11 3.79 3.50 14.59
C LEU A 11 2.63 2.87 13.82
N ILE A 12 2.90 1.84 13.01
CA ILE A 12 1.84 1.10 12.28
C ILE A 12 0.93 0.38 13.26
N ALA A 13 1.46 -0.23 14.32
CA ALA A 13 0.68 -0.89 15.36
C ALA A 13 -0.23 0.11 16.09
N ALA A 14 0.31 1.28 16.48
CA ALA A 14 -0.44 2.35 17.11
C ALA A 14 -1.55 2.88 16.19
N ALA A 15 -1.25 3.15 14.91
CA ALA A 15 -2.22 3.59 13.92
C ALA A 15 -3.32 2.55 13.68
N SER A 16 -2.95 1.26 13.68
CA SER A 16 -3.90 0.15 13.58
C SER A 16 -4.83 0.10 14.78
N GLY A 17 -4.29 0.23 16.00
CA GLY A 17 -5.08 0.32 17.24
C GLY A 17 -6.05 1.50 17.22
N GLY A 18 -5.57 2.68 16.81
CA GLY A 18 -6.39 3.86 16.61
C GLY A 18 -7.52 3.65 15.60
N TYR A 19 -7.22 3.00 14.47
CA TYR A 19 -8.23 2.62 13.48
C TYR A 19 -9.27 1.65 14.05
N PHE A 20 -8.89 0.64 14.81
CA PHE A 20 -9.86 -0.28 15.42
C PHE A 20 -10.79 0.41 16.41
N TYR A 21 -10.23 1.30 17.23
CA TYR A 21 -11.00 2.12 18.16
C TYR A 21 -12.00 3.03 17.42
N TRP A 22 -11.51 3.75 16.40
CA TRP A 22 -12.33 4.61 15.56
C TRP A 22 -13.41 3.81 14.80
N ALA A 23 -13.05 2.67 14.20
CA ALA A 23 -13.96 1.81 13.47
C ALA A 23 -15.10 1.29 14.36
N LYS A 24 -14.80 0.94 15.62
CA LYS A 24 -15.82 0.54 16.60
C LYS A 24 -16.83 1.66 16.85
N ARG A 25 -16.36 2.90 17.01
CA ARG A 25 -17.23 4.07 17.21
C ARG A 25 -18.11 4.34 15.97
N VAL A 26 -17.51 4.33 14.78
CA VAL A 26 -18.21 4.58 13.52
C VAL A 26 -19.27 3.51 13.23
N ARG A 27 -19.00 2.24 13.57
CA ARG A 27 -20.01 1.18 13.47
C ARG A 27 -21.26 1.46 14.30
N GLY A 28 -21.09 1.98 15.52
CA GLY A 28 -22.22 2.36 16.38
C GLY A 28 -23.08 3.45 15.72
N GLN A 29 -22.44 4.50 15.21
CA GLN A 29 -23.14 5.61 14.51
C GLN A 29 -23.85 5.13 13.24
N ILE A 30 -23.24 4.21 12.49
CA ILE A 30 -23.85 3.64 11.29
C ILE A 30 -25.04 2.76 11.63
N ALA A 31 -24.97 1.97 12.70
CA ALA A 31 -26.10 1.14 13.15
C ALA A 31 -27.29 2.01 13.57
N GLU A 32 -27.05 3.10 14.30
CA GLU A 32 -28.11 4.06 14.64
C GLU A 32 -28.71 4.71 13.38
N GLY A 33 -27.85 5.16 12.45
CA GLY A 33 -28.29 5.73 11.18
C GLY A 33 -29.08 4.73 10.31
N ALA A 34 -28.73 3.44 10.36
CA ALA A 34 -29.44 2.38 9.65
C ALA A 34 -30.86 2.19 10.20
N LYS A 35 -31.05 2.21 11.52
CA LYS A 35 -32.39 2.12 12.15
C LYS A 35 -33.31 3.26 11.72
N ILE A 36 -32.80 4.49 11.76
CA ILE A 36 -33.54 5.68 11.34
C ILE A 36 -33.89 5.61 9.85
N ALA A 37 -32.94 5.18 9.01
CA ALA A 37 -33.16 5.02 7.57
C ALA A 37 -34.19 3.92 7.29
N PHE A 38 -34.14 2.81 8.01
CA PHE A 38 -35.08 1.69 7.85
C PHE A 38 -36.51 2.11 8.19
N GLN A 39 -36.72 2.76 9.33
CA GLN A 39 -38.04 3.31 9.71
C GLN A 39 -38.56 4.27 8.64
N ARG A 40 -37.71 5.17 8.15
CA ARG A 40 -38.08 6.10 7.06
C ARG A 40 -38.52 5.37 5.78
N TYR A 41 -37.87 4.26 5.43
CA TYR A 41 -38.28 3.46 4.28
C TYR A 41 -39.56 2.69 4.54
N GLN A 42 -39.77 2.17 5.75
CA GLN A 42 -41.05 1.56 6.13
C GLN A 42 -42.22 2.55 5.98
N ASP A 43 -42.01 3.80 6.40
CA ASP A 43 -43.05 4.83 6.34
C ASP A 43 -43.34 5.32 4.91
N LYS A 44 -42.30 5.50 4.09
CA LYS A 44 -42.41 6.14 2.77
C LYS A 44 -42.51 5.17 1.60
N GLU A 45 -41.84 4.02 1.71
CA GLU A 45 -41.67 3.04 0.64
C GLU A 45 -41.70 1.61 1.22
N PRO A 46 -42.80 1.17 1.85
CA PRO A 46 -42.83 -0.12 2.55
C PRO A 46 -42.51 -1.29 1.62
N ALA A 47 -42.93 -1.23 0.35
CA ALA A 47 -42.61 -2.23 -0.66
C ALA A 47 -41.10 -2.38 -0.95
N PHE A 48 -40.29 -1.36 -0.66
CA PHE A 48 -38.84 -1.42 -0.85
C PHE A 48 -38.15 -2.27 0.21
N VAL A 49 -38.65 -2.22 1.45
CA VAL A 49 -38.11 -2.97 2.61
C VAL A 49 -38.92 -4.22 2.95
N ASP A 50 -39.93 -4.55 2.14
CA ASP A 50 -40.76 -5.72 2.35
C ASP A 50 -39.93 -7.01 2.30
N GLY A 51 -40.18 -7.91 3.24
CA GLY A 51 -39.42 -9.15 3.43
C GLY A 51 -37.99 -8.99 3.95
N ILE A 52 -37.52 -7.77 4.24
CA ILE A 52 -36.17 -7.48 4.76
C ILE A 52 -36.25 -7.14 6.25
N THR A 53 -35.48 -7.87 7.05
CA THR A 53 -35.32 -7.60 8.48
C THR A 53 -34.41 -6.40 8.72
N LEU A 54 -34.57 -5.74 9.88
CA LEU A 54 -33.68 -4.64 10.27
C LEU A 54 -32.20 -5.06 10.26
N THR A 55 -31.89 -6.28 10.70
CA THR A 55 -30.51 -6.80 10.72
C THR A 55 -29.91 -6.96 9.32
N GLU A 56 -30.70 -7.42 8.35
CA GLU A 56 -30.29 -7.51 6.94
C GLU A 56 -30.08 -6.11 6.34
N PHE A 57 -30.98 -5.17 6.64
CA PHE A 57 -30.84 -3.79 6.21
C PHE A 57 -29.62 -3.10 6.84
N GLU A 58 -29.37 -3.28 8.13
CA GLU A 58 -28.19 -2.76 8.84
C GLU A 58 -26.89 -3.27 8.19
N ALA A 59 -26.83 -4.54 7.78
CA ALA A 59 -25.67 -5.11 7.09
C ALA A 59 -25.45 -4.47 5.71
N ALA A 60 -26.51 -4.30 4.91
CA ALA A 60 -26.45 -3.62 3.61
C ALA A 60 -26.03 -2.14 3.76
N TYR A 61 -26.65 -1.45 4.72
CA TYR A 61 -26.35 -0.05 5.03
C TYR A 61 -24.91 0.14 5.48
N HIS A 62 -24.43 -0.73 6.38
CA HIS A 62 -23.04 -0.72 6.82
C HIS A 62 -22.08 -0.95 5.66
N LYS A 63 -22.37 -1.91 4.78
CA LYS A 63 -21.55 -2.17 3.59
C LYS A 63 -21.44 -0.95 2.68
N ALA A 64 -22.55 -0.22 2.47
CA ALA A 64 -22.57 0.98 1.64
C ALA A 64 -21.90 2.21 2.29
N LYS A 65 -22.09 2.42 3.61
CA LYS A 65 -21.69 3.67 4.29
C LYS A 65 -20.41 3.58 5.10
N PHE A 66 -19.90 2.39 5.42
CA PHE A 66 -18.68 2.28 6.23
C PHE A 66 -17.46 2.82 5.45
N PRO A 67 -16.64 3.73 6.02
CA PRO A 67 -15.51 4.29 5.30
C PRO A 67 -14.41 3.24 5.16
N ARG A 68 -14.15 2.84 3.91
CA ARG A 68 -13.19 1.77 3.60
C ARG A 68 -11.76 2.29 3.46
N PHE A 69 -11.60 3.54 3.02
CA PHE A 69 -10.29 4.13 2.70
C PHE A 69 -9.25 3.97 3.82
N PRO A 70 -9.55 4.26 5.11
CA PRO A 70 -8.56 4.14 6.18
C PRO A 70 -7.97 2.73 6.31
N LYS A 71 -8.79 1.69 6.10
CA LYS A 71 -8.32 0.29 6.12
C LYS A 71 -7.30 0.04 5.02
N TYR A 72 -7.61 0.44 3.78
CA TYR A 72 -6.73 0.21 2.64
C TYR A 72 -5.45 1.05 2.74
N PHE A 73 -5.54 2.26 3.29
CA PHE A 73 -4.37 3.09 3.59
C PHE A 73 -3.42 2.40 4.58
N LEU A 74 -3.94 1.87 5.69
CA LEU A 74 -3.12 1.12 6.65
C LEU A 74 -2.47 -0.12 6.04
N VAL A 75 -3.21 -0.86 5.21
CA VAL A 75 -2.66 -2.00 4.48
C VAL A 75 -1.53 -1.57 3.55
N ALA A 76 -1.68 -0.47 2.81
CA ALA A 76 -0.62 0.06 1.96
C ALA A 76 0.63 0.45 2.77
N MET A 77 0.46 1.12 3.91
CA MET A 77 1.57 1.48 4.81
C MET A 77 2.30 0.25 5.35
N ALA A 78 1.55 -0.78 5.77
CA ALA A 78 2.13 -2.05 6.21
C ALA A 78 2.90 -2.75 5.08
N LEU A 79 2.34 -2.77 3.87
CA LEU A 79 3.02 -3.33 2.70
C LEU A 79 4.29 -2.56 2.35
N PHE A 80 4.30 -1.23 2.41
CA PHE A 80 5.52 -0.45 2.23
C PHE A 80 6.60 -0.79 3.26
N ALA A 81 6.21 -0.95 4.53
CA ALA A 81 7.12 -1.34 5.61
C ALA A 81 7.82 -2.67 5.32
N VAL A 82 7.06 -3.66 4.86
CA VAL A 82 7.55 -5.01 4.56
C VAL A 82 8.28 -5.07 3.23
N ALA A 83 7.86 -4.26 2.25
CA ALA A 83 8.46 -4.25 0.93
C ALA A 83 9.90 -3.71 0.94
N LEU A 84 10.23 -2.76 1.81
CA LEU A 84 11.61 -2.25 1.92
C LEU A 84 12.65 -3.34 2.18
N PRO A 85 12.58 -4.13 3.27
CA PRO A 85 13.55 -5.19 3.51
C PRO A 85 13.48 -6.28 2.44
N ALA A 86 12.31 -6.56 1.88
CA ALA A 86 12.17 -7.53 0.79
C ALA A 86 12.89 -7.06 -0.49
N VAL A 87 12.69 -5.81 -0.90
CA VAL A 87 13.35 -5.21 -2.08
C VAL A 87 14.86 -5.17 -1.86
N PHE A 88 15.34 -4.76 -0.68
CA PHE A 88 16.77 -4.80 -0.38
C PHE A 88 17.32 -6.22 -0.40
N GLY A 89 16.61 -7.19 0.17
CA GLY A 89 17.02 -8.60 0.13
C GLY A 89 17.10 -9.14 -1.30
N VAL A 90 16.12 -8.80 -2.15
CA VAL A 90 16.13 -9.18 -3.58
C VAL A 90 17.29 -8.51 -4.32
N LEU A 91 17.52 -7.22 -4.12
CA LEU A 91 18.62 -6.50 -4.77
C LEU A 91 19.99 -7.02 -4.31
N SER A 92 20.19 -7.25 -3.01
CA SER A 92 21.38 -7.92 -2.49
C SER A 92 21.58 -9.30 -3.09
N GLY A 93 20.50 -10.08 -3.24
CA GLY A 93 20.56 -11.40 -3.86
C GLY A 93 20.94 -11.34 -5.34
N ILE A 94 20.40 -10.39 -6.10
CA ILE A 94 20.75 -10.18 -7.52
C ILE A 94 22.22 -9.80 -7.65
N ILE A 95 22.73 -8.91 -6.80
CA ILE A 95 24.14 -8.53 -6.78
C ILE A 95 25.02 -9.73 -6.49
N TRP A 96 24.70 -10.49 -5.44
CA TRP A 96 25.45 -11.68 -5.07
C TRP A 96 25.51 -12.72 -6.21
N ILE A 97 24.39 -12.95 -6.92
CA ILE A 97 24.37 -13.83 -8.11
C ILE A 97 25.25 -13.27 -9.22
N GLY A 98 25.18 -11.96 -9.47
CA GLY A 98 25.98 -11.30 -10.51
C GLY A 98 27.48 -11.36 -10.24
N GLU A 99 27.90 -11.22 -8.98
CA GLU A 99 29.28 -11.40 -8.53
C GLU A 99 29.76 -12.84 -8.77
N GLN A 100 28.97 -13.82 -8.36
CA GLN A 100 29.30 -15.24 -8.55
C GLN A 100 29.38 -15.63 -10.04
N ALA A 101 28.58 -14.99 -10.89
CA ALA A 101 28.59 -15.21 -12.32
C ALA A 101 29.66 -14.39 -13.08
N GLY A 102 30.44 -13.55 -12.39
CA GLY A 102 31.41 -12.64 -13.02
C GLY A 102 30.77 -11.61 -13.96
N MET A 103 29.47 -11.35 -13.82
CA MET A 103 28.72 -10.40 -14.65
C MET A 103 28.83 -8.96 -14.13
N ILE A 104 29.24 -8.79 -12.88
CA ILE A 104 29.44 -7.50 -12.26
C ILE A 104 30.94 -7.21 -12.29
N ALA A 105 31.33 -6.23 -13.11
CA ALA A 105 32.69 -5.73 -13.14
C ALA A 105 33.05 -5.17 -11.75
N GLU A 106 34.26 -5.46 -11.27
CA GLU A 106 34.71 -4.89 -10.00
C GLU A 106 34.62 -3.36 -10.06
N PRO A 107 34.23 -2.68 -8.96
CA PRO A 107 34.10 -1.23 -8.93
C PRO A 107 35.37 -0.50 -9.41
N ALA A 108 36.55 -1.09 -9.16
CA ALA A 108 37.85 -0.62 -9.61
C ALA A 108 38.05 -0.73 -11.13
N GLU A 109 37.38 -1.66 -11.81
CA GLU A 109 37.39 -1.76 -13.27
C GLU A 109 36.43 -0.77 -13.91
N LEU A 110 35.21 -0.62 -13.37
CA LEU A 110 34.25 0.39 -13.84
C LEU A 110 34.81 1.81 -13.73
N ALA A 111 35.60 2.08 -12.69
CA ALA A 111 36.27 3.37 -12.50
C ALA A 111 37.20 3.76 -13.67
N LYS A 112 37.75 2.79 -14.39
CA LYS A 112 38.64 3.02 -15.54
C LYS A 112 37.87 3.49 -16.79
N TYR A 113 36.57 3.25 -16.85
CA TYR A 113 35.74 3.50 -18.03
C TYR A 113 34.80 4.70 -17.89
N VAL A 114 34.74 5.35 -16.72
CA VAL A 114 33.95 6.57 -16.52
C VAL A 114 34.78 7.78 -16.97
N PRO A 115 34.41 8.47 -18.08
CA PRO A 115 35.15 9.63 -18.54
C PRO A 115 34.86 10.82 -17.62
N ILE A 116 35.73 11.04 -16.64
CA ILE A 116 35.80 12.30 -15.92
C ILE A 116 36.42 13.31 -16.91
N GLY A 117 35.64 14.30 -17.36
CA GLY A 117 36.03 15.28 -18.39
C GLY A 117 37.27 16.13 -18.04
N GLU A 118 37.51 17.23 -18.75
CA GLU A 118 38.75 18.06 -18.72
C GLU A 118 39.26 18.57 -17.35
N ALA A 119 38.65 18.24 -16.23
CA ALA A 119 39.25 18.30 -14.88
C ALA A 119 40.46 17.34 -14.69
N GLN A 120 41.01 16.82 -15.78
CA GLN A 120 42.05 15.78 -15.81
C GLN A 120 43.45 16.28 -15.39
N THR A 121 43.76 17.58 -15.44
CA THR A 121 45.15 18.03 -15.30
C THR A 121 45.62 18.31 -13.87
N THR A 122 44.74 18.29 -12.86
CA THR A 122 45.08 18.72 -11.49
C THR A 122 44.83 17.67 -10.41
N ILE A 123 44.15 16.58 -10.71
CA ILE A 123 43.72 15.57 -9.73
C ILE A 123 44.65 14.34 -9.81
N GLY A 124 45.24 13.97 -8.66
CA GLY A 124 46.16 12.84 -8.56
C GLY A 124 45.49 11.49 -8.86
N GLN A 125 46.27 10.47 -9.25
CA GLN A 125 45.72 9.17 -9.67
C GLN A 125 44.87 8.48 -8.58
N ALA A 126 45.23 8.64 -7.30
CA ALA A 126 44.46 8.13 -6.16
C ALA A 126 43.10 8.87 -5.98
N GLU A 127 43.08 10.19 -6.20
CA GLU A 127 41.85 10.98 -6.11
C GLU A 127 40.88 10.66 -7.27
N ARG A 128 41.39 10.22 -8.44
CA ARG A 128 40.56 9.78 -9.56
C ARG A 128 39.80 8.48 -9.25
N GLU A 129 40.45 7.51 -8.61
CA GLU A 129 39.80 6.26 -8.20
C GLU A 129 38.69 6.51 -7.18
N GLU A 130 38.94 7.44 -6.24
CA GLU A 130 37.95 7.87 -5.26
C GLU A 130 36.73 8.55 -5.92
N VAL A 131 36.94 9.51 -6.82
CA VAL A 131 35.84 10.18 -7.54
C VAL A 131 35.02 9.20 -8.38
N ALA A 132 35.67 8.24 -9.02
CA ALA A 132 34.98 7.22 -9.81
C ALA A 132 34.16 6.26 -8.94
N LEU A 133 34.66 5.90 -7.74
CA LEU A 133 33.91 5.15 -6.73
C LEU A 133 32.68 5.92 -6.24
N TYR A 134 32.79 7.23 -6.03
CA TYR A 134 31.64 8.08 -5.68
C TYR A 134 30.59 8.11 -6.79
N LEU A 135 31.00 8.30 -8.04
CA LEU A 135 30.11 8.23 -9.21
C LEU A 135 29.41 6.88 -9.33
N ALA A 136 30.14 5.78 -9.20
CA ALA A 136 29.57 4.44 -9.25
C ALA A 136 28.55 4.19 -8.11
N LYS A 137 28.87 4.67 -6.90
CA LYS A 137 27.96 4.63 -5.75
C LYS A 137 26.69 5.44 -5.99
N ASP A 138 26.80 6.60 -6.63
CA ASP A 138 25.66 7.45 -6.98
C ASP A 138 24.77 6.80 -8.05
N PHE A 139 25.35 6.21 -9.09
CA PHE A 139 24.60 5.42 -10.08
C PHE A 139 23.92 4.21 -9.46
N ALA A 140 24.57 3.49 -8.55
CA ALA A 140 23.92 2.41 -7.81
C ALA A 140 22.73 2.95 -7.00
N GLY A 141 22.92 4.06 -6.27
CA GLY A 141 21.87 4.75 -5.52
C GLY A 141 20.66 5.12 -6.39
N PHE A 142 20.90 5.55 -7.63
CA PHE A 142 19.85 5.82 -8.62
C PHE A 142 18.99 4.57 -8.90
N TYR A 143 19.60 3.43 -9.21
CA TYR A 143 18.85 2.19 -9.48
C TYR A 143 18.09 1.69 -8.24
N TYR A 144 18.68 1.79 -7.05
CA TYR A 144 18.00 1.47 -5.79
C TYR A 144 16.75 2.34 -5.59
N PHE A 145 16.88 3.65 -5.83
CA PHE A 145 15.78 4.60 -5.70
C PHE A 145 14.62 4.26 -6.63
N PHE A 146 14.89 4.05 -7.93
CA PHE A 146 13.85 3.69 -8.89
C PHE A 146 13.25 2.31 -8.60
N GLY A 147 14.06 1.32 -8.20
CA GLY A 147 13.56 0.00 -7.81
C GLY A 147 12.56 0.07 -6.66
N VAL A 148 12.86 0.86 -5.62
CA VAL A 148 11.95 1.11 -4.50
C VAL A 148 10.68 1.83 -4.97
N ILE A 149 10.81 2.86 -5.82
CA ILE A 149 9.65 3.56 -6.39
C ILE A 149 8.74 2.61 -7.18
N PHE A 150 9.29 1.79 -8.08
CA PHE A 150 8.48 0.84 -8.85
C PHE A 150 7.77 -0.18 -7.95
N ALA A 151 8.46 -0.68 -6.92
CA ALA A 151 7.84 -1.56 -5.94
C ALA A 151 6.67 -0.88 -5.22
N TRP A 152 6.84 0.38 -4.80
CA TRP A 152 5.78 1.16 -4.17
C TRP A 152 4.61 1.45 -5.11
N MET A 153 4.88 1.82 -6.36
CA MET A 153 3.84 2.00 -7.38
C MET A 153 3.05 0.70 -7.58
N GLY A 154 3.71 -0.45 -7.62
CA GLY A 154 3.05 -1.76 -7.70
C GLY A 154 2.13 -2.04 -6.52
N ILE A 155 2.57 -1.74 -5.30
CA ILE A 155 1.75 -1.89 -4.09
C ILE A 155 0.53 -0.97 -4.14
N VAL A 156 0.71 0.32 -4.48
CA VAL A 156 -0.40 1.28 -4.61
C VAL A 156 -1.38 0.81 -5.67
N ALA A 157 -0.90 0.39 -6.85
CA ALA A 157 -1.73 -0.11 -7.92
C ALA A 157 -2.54 -1.34 -7.49
N LEU A 158 -1.93 -2.28 -6.78
CA LEU A 158 -2.60 -3.47 -6.26
C LEU A 158 -3.68 -3.10 -5.23
N VAL A 159 -3.35 -2.25 -4.27
CA VAL A 159 -4.28 -1.81 -3.21
C VAL A 159 -5.45 -1.02 -3.81
N MET A 160 -5.17 -0.10 -4.74
CA MET A 160 -6.19 0.71 -5.42
C MET A 160 -7.09 -0.15 -6.32
N ARG A 161 -6.51 -1.06 -7.12
CA ARG A 161 -7.29 -2.03 -7.90
C ARG A 161 -8.24 -2.79 -6.99
N ARG A 162 -7.74 -3.24 -5.84
CA ARG A 162 -8.53 -4.01 -4.88
C ARG A 162 -9.62 -3.19 -4.18
N TYR A 163 -9.33 -1.93 -3.88
CA TYR A 163 -10.26 -0.95 -3.32
C TYR A 163 -11.43 -0.65 -4.27
N HIS A 164 -11.13 -0.45 -5.56
CA HIS A 164 -12.12 -0.16 -6.59
C HIS A 164 -12.95 -1.38 -6.98
N GLN A 165 -12.35 -2.57 -7.09
CA GLN A 165 -13.07 -3.82 -7.40
C GLN A 165 -14.10 -4.20 -6.32
N ARG A 166 -13.90 -3.77 -5.06
CA ARG A 166 -14.85 -4.02 -3.96
C ARG A 166 -15.69 -2.81 -3.60
N ARG A 167 -15.92 -1.89 -4.54
CA ARG A 167 -16.80 -0.73 -4.31
C ARG A 167 -18.23 -1.23 -4.05
N PRO A 168 -18.79 -1.02 -2.84
CA PRO A 168 -20.19 -1.28 -2.58
C PRO A 168 -21.01 -0.29 -3.40
N GLY A 169 -22.21 -0.73 -3.75
CA GLY A 169 -23.20 0.12 -4.38
C GLY A 169 -23.76 1.15 -3.40
N ASP A 170 -24.71 1.93 -3.89
CA ASP A 170 -25.54 2.74 -3.02
C ASP A 170 -26.40 1.85 -2.10
N VAL A 171 -26.89 2.43 -1.00
CA VAL A 171 -27.72 1.71 -0.01
C VAL A 171 -28.87 0.98 -0.69
N ARG A 172 -29.52 1.61 -1.69
CA ARG A 172 -30.61 0.98 -2.43
C ARG A 172 -30.16 -0.26 -3.20
N GLU A 173 -29.04 -0.19 -3.92
CA GLU A 173 -28.51 -1.32 -4.68
C GLU A 173 -28.10 -2.48 -3.78
N GLU A 174 -27.49 -2.19 -2.62
CA GLU A 174 -27.11 -3.23 -1.66
C GLU A 174 -28.32 -3.91 -1.03
N VAL A 175 -29.39 -3.16 -0.73
CA VAL A 175 -30.66 -3.71 -0.22
C VAL A 175 -31.36 -4.56 -1.28
N ILE A 176 -31.38 -4.12 -2.55
CA ILE A 176 -31.93 -4.91 -3.67
C ILE A 176 -31.17 -6.23 -3.82
N ARG A 177 -29.83 -6.20 -3.78
CA ARG A 177 -29.00 -7.42 -3.84
C ARG A 177 -29.30 -8.41 -2.70
N VAL A 178 -29.55 -7.90 -1.49
CA VAL A 178 -29.94 -8.76 -0.35
C VAL A 178 -31.30 -9.39 -0.60
N ARG A 179 -32.26 -8.65 -1.16
CA ARG A 179 -33.59 -9.17 -1.49
C ARG A 179 -33.55 -10.22 -2.59
N GLU A 180 -32.82 -9.97 -3.67
CA GLU A 180 -32.64 -10.91 -4.78
C GLU A 180 -32.02 -12.22 -4.31
N ALA A 181 -30.97 -12.15 -3.47
CA ALA A 181 -30.35 -13.33 -2.88
C ALA A 181 -31.31 -14.16 -2.00
N LYS A 182 -32.37 -13.55 -1.46
CA LYS A 182 -33.39 -14.22 -0.66
C LYS A 182 -34.51 -14.82 -1.50
N SER A 183 -34.77 -14.28 -2.69
CA SER A 183 -35.74 -14.88 -3.63
C SER A 183 -35.20 -16.10 -4.37
N GLU A 184 -33.88 -16.28 -4.41
CA GLU A 184 -33.21 -17.40 -5.08
C GLU A 184 -32.99 -18.63 -4.16
N GLY A 185 -33.18 -18.49 -2.85
CA GLY A 185 -32.97 -19.55 -1.85
C GLY A 185 -34.26 -20.08 -1.26
#